data_AF-A0A1E4F3U5-F1
#
_entry.id   AF-A0A1E4F3U5-F1
#
_cell.length_a   1.000
_cell.length_b   1.000
_cell.length_c   1.000
_cell.angle_alpha   90.00
_cell.angle_beta   90.00
_cell.angle_gamma   90.00
#
_symmetry.space_group_name_H-M   'P 1'
#
loop_
_entity.id
_entity.type
_entity.pdbx_description
1 polymer ?
#
loop_
_entity_poly.entity_id
_entity_poly.type
_entity_poly.pdbx_seq_one_letter_code
_entity_poly.pdbx_strand_id
1 'polypeptide(L)'
;MRAWTDILPKYGITAQQQFCYVTGKNAADIVMVIDAMDLLHSGRFDGFCLVSSDSDFTRLAARLREQGVDVFGFGKQKTPESCQQTCDHFIHTETPRPPAKQQNAPSPRTPKDAIPLPRRAIGRSGQSAGQHGTGF
;
A
#
# COMPACT_ATOMS: atom_id res chain seq x y z
N MET A 1 2.25 -33.53 10.41
CA MET A 1 2.35 -32.05 10.50
C MET A 1 1.99 -31.44 9.15
N ARG A 2 0.75 -30.96 8.95
CA ARG A 2 0.30 -30.21 7.74
C ARG A 2 -0.67 -29.05 8.06
N ALA A 3 -0.77 -28.64 9.32
CA ALA A 3 -1.80 -27.69 9.73
C ALA A 3 -1.65 -26.30 9.09
N TRP A 4 -0.42 -25.83 8.89
CA TRP A 4 -0.18 -24.49 8.34
C TRP A 4 -0.34 -24.45 6.81
N THR A 5 0.04 -25.51 6.08
CA THR A 5 -0.12 -25.54 4.62
C THR A 5 -1.58 -25.53 4.20
N ASP A 6 -2.45 -26.14 5.02
CA ASP A 6 -3.89 -26.24 4.74
C ASP A 6 -4.64 -24.92 4.98
N ILE A 7 -4.06 -23.98 5.75
CA ILE A 7 -4.66 -22.67 6.00
C ILE A 7 -4.25 -21.61 4.97
N LEU A 8 -3.11 -21.76 4.29
CA LEU A 8 -2.63 -20.73 3.35
C LEU A 8 -3.64 -20.40 2.24
N PRO A 9 -4.27 -21.40 1.58
CA PRO A 9 -5.24 -21.10 0.51
C PRO A 9 -6.46 -20.36 1.04
N LYS A 10 -6.86 -20.61 2.30
CA LYS A 10 -8.01 -19.94 2.94
C LYS A 10 -7.80 -18.43 3.08
N TYR A 11 -6.54 -17.99 3.16
CA TYR A 11 -6.16 -16.59 3.29
C TYR A 11 -5.48 -16.02 2.03
N GLY A 12 -5.49 -16.77 0.92
CA GLY A 12 -4.81 -16.35 -0.32
C GLY A 12 -3.30 -16.20 -0.18
N ILE A 13 -2.68 -16.87 0.80
CA ILE A 13 -1.24 -16.78 1.03
C ILE A 13 -0.55 -17.78 0.09
N THR A 14 0.45 -17.30 -0.63
CA THR A 14 1.32 -18.15 -1.43
C THR A 14 2.57 -18.48 -0.63
N ALA A 15 2.82 -19.76 -0.36
CA ALA A 15 4.09 -20.17 0.25
C ALA A 15 5.20 -20.13 -0.81
N GLN A 16 6.35 -19.54 -0.44
CA GLN A 16 7.59 -19.64 -1.20
C GLN A 16 8.60 -20.44 -0.39
N GLN A 17 9.07 -21.55 -0.94
CA GLN A 17 10.05 -22.41 -0.29
C GLN A 17 11.42 -22.18 -0.90
N GLN A 18 12.35 -21.67 -0.09
CA GLN A 18 13.75 -21.53 -0.49
C GLN A 18 14.61 -22.62 0.15
N PHE A 19 15.31 -23.40 -0.67
CA PHE A 19 16.26 -24.41 -0.19
C PHE A 19 17.64 -23.78 0.05
N CYS A 20 18.19 -23.98 1.24
CA CYS A 20 19.55 -23.56 1.56
C CYS A 20 20.56 -24.63 1.12
N TYR A 21 21.41 -24.31 0.16
CA TYR A 21 22.50 -25.21 -0.27
C TYR A 21 23.72 -25.19 0.67
N VAL A 22 23.84 -24.14 1.48
CA VAL A 22 24.88 -23.97 2.49
C VAL A 22 24.24 -23.56 3.80
N THR A 23 24.53 -24.30 4.87
CA THR A 23 24.01 -24.05 6.22
C THR A 23 24.48 -22.70 6.76
N GLY A 24 23.58 -21.97 7.41
CA GLY A 24 23.91 -20.69 8.06
C GLY A 24 23.98 -19.48 7.12
N LYS A 25 23.48 -19.60 5.88
CA LYS A 25 23.34 -18.48 4.96
C LYS A 25 21.90 -17.97 4.90
N ASN A 26 21.75 -16.68 4.61
CA ASN A 26 20.48 -15.96 4.56
C ASN A 26 19.75 -16.16 3.21
N ALA A 27 19.59 -17.41 2.76
CA ALA A 27 19.03 -17.68 1.44
C ALA A 27 17.57 -17.22 1.32
N ALA A 28 16.77 -17.44 2.37
CA ALA A 28 15.38 -17.01 2.40
C ALA A 28 15.27 -15.47 2.36
N ASP A 29 16.11 -14.77 3.13
CA ASP A 29 16.07 -13.30 3.21
C ASP A 29 16.49 -12.67 1.87
N ILE A 30 17.51 -13.23 1.22
CA ILE A 30 17.93 -12.79 -0.12
C ILE A 30 16.79 -12.94 -1.13
N VAL A 31 16.09 -14.09 -1.14
CA VAL A 31 14.96 -14.29 -2.05
C VAL A 31 13.82 -13.30 -1.76
N MET A 32 13.46 -13.11 -0.49
CA MET A 32 12.43 -12.13 -0.12
C MET A 32 12.81 -10.69 -0.54
N VAL A 33 14.07 -10.31 -0.42
CA VAL A 33 14.57 -9.01 -0.87
C VAL A 33 14.47 -8.88 -2.39
N ILE A 34 14.84 -9.92 -3.15
CA ILE A 34 14.73 -9.92 -4.61
C ILE A 34 13.27 -9.75 -5.02
N ASP A 35 12.37 -10.57 -4.48
CA ASP A 35 10.93 -10.51 -4.79
C ASP A 35 10.34 -9.13 -4.47
N ALA A 36 10.68 -8.56 -3.31
CA ALA A 36 10.22 -7.24 -2.93
C ALA A 36 10.71 -6.15 -3.89
N MET A 37 11.97 -6.24 -4.35
CA MET A 37 12.51 -5.29 -5.32
C MET A 37 11.88 -5.44 -6.71
N ASP A 38 11.59 -6.66 -7.16
CA ASP A 38 10.90 -6.89 -8.44
C ASP A 38 9.47 -6.32 -8.40
N LEU A 39 8.75 -6.53 -7.28
CA LEU A 39 7.43 -5.94 -7.06
C LEU A 39 7.51 -4.41 -7.00
N LEU A 40 8.52 -3.85 -6.33
CA LEU A 40 8.73 -2.40 -6.23
C LEU A 40 8.91 -1.79 -7.62
N HIS A 41 9.80 -2.35 -8.43
CA HIS A 41 10.10 -1.84 -9.77
C HIS A 41 8.97 -2.06 -10.78
N SER A 42 7.98 -2.90 -10.46
CA SER A 42 6.75 -2.98 -11.26
C SER A 42 5.93 -1.69 -11.21
N GLY A 43 6.06 -0.88 -10.15
CA GLY A 43 5.31 0.37 -9.96
C GLY A 43 3.82 0.16 -9.71
N ARG A 44 3.40 -1.04 -9.32
CA ARG A 44 1.98 -1.44 -9.19
C ARG A 44 1.44 -1.43 -7.77
N PHE A 45 2.29 -1.16 -6.77
CA PHE A 45 1.95 -1.31 -5.37
C PHE A 45 2.26 -0.02 -4.62
N ASP A 46 1.27 0.43 -3.83
CA ASP A 46 1.37 1.64 -3.01
C ASP A 46 1.92 1.36 -1.60
N GLY A 47 2.08 0.08 -1.23
CA GLY A 47 2.55 -0.31 0.09
C GLY A 47 3.17 -1.70 0.16
N PHE A 48 4.09 -1.89 1.10
CA PHE A 48 4.71 -3.17 1.46
C PHE A 48 4.51 -3.48 2.93
N CYS A 49 4.31 -4.77 3.22
CA CYS A 49 4.20 -5.31 4.57
C CYS A 49 5.37 -6.26 4.83
N LEU A 50 6.23 -5.91 5.79
CA LEU A 50 7.38 -6.71 6.19
C LEU A 50 7.08 -7.35 7.55
N VAL A 51 6.82 -8.65 7.54
CA VAL A 51 6.55 -9.43 8.76
C VAL A 51 7.82 -10.15 9.19
N SER A 52 8.69 -9.43 9.89
CA SER A 52 9.95 -9.97 10.41
C SER A 52 10.45 -9.18 11.63
N SER A 53 11.20 -9.86 12.50
CA SER A 53 11.97 -9.22 13.58
C SER A 53 13.47 -9.20 13.30
N ASP A 54 13.89 -9.58 12.09
CA ASP A 54 15.29 -9.57 11.66
C ASP A 54 15.71 -8.15 11.23
N SER A 55 16.84 -7.68 11.73
CA SER A 55 17.41 -6.38 11.38
C SER A 55 17.94 -6.31 9.95
N ASP A 56 18.17 -7.45 9.29
CA ASP A 56 18.70 -7.49 7.92
C ASP A 56 17.78 -6.80 6.90
N PHE A 57 16.47 -6.69 7.19
CA PHE A 57 15.51 -5.99 6.34
C PHE A 57 15.54 -4.46 6.44
N THR A 58 16.36 -3.89 7.33
CA THR A 58 16.48 -2.43 7.50
C THR A 58 16.76 -1.72 6.17
N ARG A 59 17.70 -2.23 5.37
CA ARG A 59 18.02 -1.59 4.07
C ARG A 59 16.91 -1.73 3.05
N LEU A 60 16.19 -2.85 3.04
CA LEU A 60 15.01 -3.04 2.19
C LEU A 60 13.93 -2.02 2.55
N ALA A 61 13.55 -1.92 3.83
CA ALA A 61 12.54 -1.00 4.30
C ALA A 61 12.87 0.47 3.97
N ALA A 62 14.12 0.89 4.18
CA ALA A 62 14.58 2.23 3.81
C ALA A 62 14.43 2.48 2.30
N ARG A 63 14.84 1.51 1.48
CA ARG A 63 14.79 1.64 0.02
C ARG A 63 13.36 1.72 -0.52
N LEU A 64 12.43 0.95 0.05
CA LEU A 64 11.01 1.00 -0.31
C LEU A 64 10.43 2.40 -0.02
N ARG A 65 10.75 2.99 1.15
CA ARG A 65 10.34 4.35 1.52
C ARG A 65 10.93 5.43 0.63
N GLU A 66 12.20 5.27 0.24
CA GLU A 66 12.85 6.19 -0.72
C GLU A 66 12.13 6.23 -2.08
N GLN A 67 11.42 5.16 -2.47
CA GLN A 67 10.60 5.13 -3.67
C GLN A 67 9.19 5.72 -3.47
N GLY A 68 8.88 6.22 -2.27
CA GLY A 68 7.59 6.82 -1.95
C GLY A 68 6.47 5.80 -1.70
N VAL A 69 6.83 4.55 -1.36
CA VAL A 69 5.90 3.47 -1.07
C VAL A 69 5.78 3.28 0.44
N ASP A 70 4.56 3.10 0.96
CA ASP A 70 4.32 2.94 2.40
C ASP A 70 4.89 1.61 2.91
N VAL A 71 5.64 1.62 4.00
CA VAL A 71 6.21 0.40 4.60
C VAL A 71 5.62 0.14 5.98
N PHE A 72 4.94 -0.99 6.10
CA PHE A 72 4.38 -1.52 7.34
C PHE A 72 5.28 -2.64 7.89
N GLY A 73 5.92 -2.42 9.03
CA GLY A 73 6.71 -3.43 9.73
C GLY A 73 5.89 -4.17 10.80
N PHE A 74 6.11 -5.48 10.92
CA PHE A 74 5.50 -6.31 11.94
C PHE A 74 6.56 -7.18 12.60
N GLY A 75 6.74 -7.05 13.91
CA GLY A 75 7.75 -7.82 14.65
C GLY A 75 7.43 -8.03 16.12
N LYS A 76 8.37 -8.62 16.85
CA LYS A 76 8.27 -8.82 18.31
C LYS A 76 8.58 -7.53 19.05
N GLN A 77 8.17 -7.41 20.32
CA GLN A 77 8.50 -6.26 21.17
C GLN A 77 10.01 -6.03 21.31
N LYS A 78 10.81 -7.09 21.23
CA LYS A 78 12.29 -7.02 21.34
C LYS A 78 12.99 -6.52 20.06
N THR A 79 12.24 -6.19 19.01
CA THR A 79 12.83 -5.70 17.75
C THR A 79 13.57 -4.38 18.04
N PRO A 80 14.83 -4.20 17.63
CA PRO A 80 15.58 -2.97 17.88
C PRO A 80 14.87 -1.73 17.34
N GLU A 81 14.89 -0.63 18.11
CA GLU A 81 14.23 0.63 17.71
C GLU A 81 14.70 1.12 16.34
N SER A 82 15.99 0.98 16.03
CA SER A 82 16.55 1.32 14.71
C SER A 82 15.85 0.60 13.56
N CYS A 83 15.49 -0.67 13.74
CA CYS A 83 14.75 -1.43 12.74
C CYS A 83 13.29 -0.96 12.64
N GLN A 84 12.66 -0.64 13.77
CA GLN A 84 11.27 -0.16 13.80
C GLN A 84 11.11 1.20 13.09
N GLN A 85 12.02 2.15 13.36
CA GLN A 85 12.03 3.50 12.79
C GLN A 85 12.27 3.52 11.28
N THR A 86 12.70 2.39 10.72
CA THR A 86 12.91 2.27 9.28
C THR A 86 11.61 2.02 8.53
N CYS A 87 10.53 1.59 9.18
CA CYS A 87 9.18 1.50 8.61
C CYS A 87 8.38 2.78 8.87
N ASP A 88 7.34 3.05 8.09
CA ASP A 88 6.41 4.17 8.35
C ASP A 88 5.47 3.85 9.52
N HIS A 89 5.08 2.59 9.62
CA HIS A 89 4.29 2.06 10.72
C HIS A 89 4.89 0.75 11.22
N PHE A 90 4.98 0.57 12.54
CA PHE A 90 5.44 -0.68 13.14
C PHE A 90 4.40 -1.25 14.11
N ILE A 91 4.03 -2.52 13.91
CA ILE A 91 3.01 -3.22 14.70
C ILE A 91 3.64 -4.42 15.41
N HIS A 92 3.48 -4.46 16.74
CA HIS A 92 3.94 -5.59 17.54
C HIS A 92 2.98 -6.77 17.39
N THR A 93 3.50 -7.90 16.90
CA THR A 93 2.76 -9.16 16.69
C THR A 93 2.15 -9.74 17.98
N GLU A 94 2.70 -9.37 19.13
CA GLU A 94 2.26 -9.82 20.46
C GLU A 94 1.10 -8.99 21.03
N THR A 95 0.74 -7.87 20.40
CA THR A 95 -0.38 -7.03 20.85
C THR A 95 -1.70 -7.63 20.32
N PRO A 96 -2.60 -8.12 21.20
CA PRO A 96 -3.89 -8.64 20.75
C PRO A 96 -4.68 -7.48 20.13
N ARG A 97 -5.11 -7.64 18.88
CA ARG A 97 -6.01 -6.68 18.25
C ARG A 97 -7.33 -6.71 19.03
N PRO A 98 -7.82 -5.59 19.62
CA PRO A 98 -9.21 -5.55 20.04
C PRO A 98 -10.08 -5.87 18.81
N PRO A 99 -11.22 -6.57 18.98
CA PRO A 99 -12.06 -6.95 17.86
C PRO A 99 -12.31 -5.71 17.01
N ALA A 100 -12.03 -5.82 15.70
CA ALA A 100 -12.17 -4.71 14.79
C ALA A 100 -13.59 -4.15 14.94
N LYS A 101 -13.73 -2.98 15.58
CA LYS A 101 -14.94 -2.20 15.43
C LYS A 101 -15.03 -1.94 13.94
N GLN A 102 -16.06 -2.48 13.30
CA GLN A 102 -16.42 -2.10 11.95
C GLN A 102 -16.50 -0.58 11.95
N GLN A 103 -15.47 0.06 11.42
CA GLN A 103 -15.49 1.48 11.19
C GLN A 103 -16.45 1.61 10.03
N ASN A 104 -17.71 1.93 10.34
CA ASN A 104 -18.72 2.23 9.36
C ASN A 104 -18.06 3.16 8.35
N ALA A 105 -17.95 2.70 7.10
CA ALA A 105 -17.58 3.57 6.00
C ALA A 105 -18.42 4.86 6.13
N PRO A 106 -17.85 6.06 5.89
CA PRO A 106 -18.65 7.27 5.92
C PRO A 106 -19.86 7.06 5.01
N SER A 107 -21.05 7.13 5.59
CA SER A 107 -22.32 7.06 4.86
C SER A 107 -22.24 8.00 3.65
N PRO A 108 -22.73 7.61 2.46
CA PRO A 108 -22.78 8.50 1.31
C PRO A 108 -23.41 9.82 1.75
N ARG A 109 -22.63 10.91 1.70
CA ARG A 109 -23.16 12.25 2.02
C ARG A 109 -24.34 12.49 1.12
N THR A 110 -25.53 12.65 1.71
CA THR A 110 -26.72 13.08 1.00
C THR A 110 -26.43 14.39 0.26
N PRO A 111 -26.94 14.59 -0.97
CA PRO A 111 -26.61 15.75 -1.82
C PRO A 111 -26.93 17.15 -1.27
N LYS A 112 -27.41 17.27 -0.02
CA LYS A 112 -27.86 18.53 0.58
C LYS A 112 -26.73 19.37 1.21
N ASP A 113 -25.54 18.80 1.39
CA ASP A 113 -24.39 19.51 1.99
C ASP A 113 -23.32 19.92 0.95
N ALA A 114 -23.66 19.89 -0.34
CA ALA A 114 -22.76 20.39 -1.37
C ALA A 114 -22.69 21.92 -1.31
N ILE A 115 -21.55 22.45 -0.89
CA ILE A 115 -21.22 23.87 -1.01
C ILE A 115 -21.31 24.26 -2.50
N PRO A 116 -22.10 25.28 -2.88
CA PRO A 116 -22.20 25.68 -4.28
C PRO A 116 -20.84 26.15 -4.79
N LEU A 117 -20.29 25.46 -5.79
CA LEU A 117 -19.08 25.90 -6.49
C LEU A 117 -19.31 27.31 -7.05
N PRO A 118 -18.43 28.29 -6.78
CA PRO A 118 -18.58 29.63 -7.31
C PRO A 118 -18.51 29.60 -8.84
N ARG A 119 -19.63 29.90 -9.50
CA ARG A 119 -19.74 30.07 -10.95
C ARG A 119 -18.89 31.28 -11.36
N ARG A 120 -17.63 31.01 -11.71
CA ARG A 120 -16.79 32.03 -12.32
C ARG A 120 -17.34 32.32 -13.72
N ALA A 121 -17.72 33.57 -13.90
CA ALA A 121 -18.45 34.11 -15.05
C ALA A 121 -17.77 33.76 -16.38
N ILE A 122 -18.46 32.99 -17.22
CA ILE A 122 -18.26 33.05 -18.67
C ILE A 122 -19.11 34.24 -19.14
N GLY A 123 -18.51 35.42 -19.07
CA GLY A 123 -19.02 36.62 -19.70
C GLY A 123 -18.19 36.92 -20.94
N ARG A 124 -18.76 36.69 -22.13
CA ARG A 124 -18.79 37.73 -23.16
C ARG A 124 -19.89 37.44 -24.17
N SER A 125 -20.95 38.22 -24.04
CA SER A 125 -21.98 38.50 -25.01
C SER A 125 -21.41 39.27 -26.21
N GLY A 126 -22.04 39.09 -27.37
CA GLY A 126 -21.84 39.88 -28.58
C GLY A 126 -22.80 39.45 -29.68
N GLN A 127 -24.06 39.90 -29.59
CA GLN A 127 -25.10 39.79 -30.63
C GLN A 127 -24.84 40.76 -31.80
N SER A 128 -25.29 40.40 -33.02
CA SER A 128 -25.95 41.23 -34.05
C SER A 128 -25.76 40.59 -35.43
N ALA A 129 -26.75 39.85 -35.97
CA ALA A 129 -27.78 40.32 -36.91
C ALA A 129 -27.26 40.71 -38.31
N GLY A 130 -27.73 40.00 -39.35
CA GLY A 130 -27.48 40.34 -40.75
C GLY A 130 -27.98 39.26 -41.72
N GLN A 131 -29.09 39.55 -42.38
CA GLN A 131 -29.88 38.73 -43.29
C GLN A 131 -29.31 38.73 -44.73
N HIS A 132 -29.74 37.75 -45.54
CA HIS A 132 -29.88 37.72 -47.02
C HIS A 132 -28.89 36.90 -47.87
N GLY A 133 -29.47 36.06 -48.74
CA GLY A 133 -28.79 35.43 -49.88
C GLY A 133 -29.53 34.21 -50.44
N THR A 134 -30.51 34.43 -51.32
CA THR A 134 -31.25 33.43 -52.12
C THR A 134 -30.56 33.08 -53.44
N GLY A 135 -30.78 31.86 -53.96
CA GLY A 135 -30.58 31.46 -55.38
C GLY A 135 -29.12 31.11 -55.73
N PHE A 136 -28.76 30.07 -56.48
CA PHE A 136 -29.44 29.16 -57.42
C PHE A 136 -28.95 27.73 -57.21
#